data_AF-A0A5R9EJJ5-F1
#
_entry.id   AF-A0A5R9EJJ5-F1
#
_cell.length_a   1.000
_cell.length_b   1.000
_cell.length_c   1.000
_cell.angle_alpha   90.00
_cell.angle_beta   90.00
_cell.angle_gamma   90.00
#
_symmetry.space_group_name_H-M   'P 1'
#
loop_
_entity.id
_entity.type
_entity.pdbx_description
1 polymer ?
#
loop_
_entity_poly.entity_id
_entity_poly.type
_entity_poly.pdbx_seq_one_letter_code
_entity_poly.pdbx_strand_id
1 'polypeptide(L)'
;MAGPGPGVKRDELAVAVGVWQRMSEQLADERATAGSPVVQVAGRAVWLVPDRASGVDESALPADYQRILSAVRQAGGPVECHACS
;
A
#
# COMPACT_ATOMS: atom_id res chain seq x y z
N MET A 1 39.61 -9.77 -12.52
CA MET A 1 38.84 -9.07 -11.48
C MET A 1 38.08 -10.12 -10.69
N ALA A 2 38.56 -10.52 -9.51
CA ALA A 2 37.80 -11.42 -8.64
C ALA A 2 36.59 -10.62 -8.10
N GLY A 3 35.37 -11.15 -8.25
CA GLY A 3 34.17 -10.52 -7.73
C GLY A 3 34.21 -10.37 -6.21
N PRO A 4 33.37 -9.48 -5.63
CA PRO A 4 33.34 -9.26 -4.19
C PRO A 4 33.14 -10.59 -3.45
N GLY A 5 33.99 -10.85 -2.45
CA GLY A 5 34.00 -12.11 -1.72
C GLY A 5 32.68 -12.37 -0.98
N PRO A 6 32.40 -13.63 -0.61
CA PRO A 6 31.11 -14.05 -0.02
C PRO A 6 30.75 -13.33 1.29
N GLY A 7 31.73 -12.70 1.96
CA GLY A 7 31.50 -11.85 3.14
C GLY A 7 30.82 -10.52 2.82
N VAL A 8 31.20 -9.86 1.71
CA VAL A 8 30.66 -8.54 1.32
C VAL A 8 29.15 -8.61 1.10
N LYS A 9 28.67 -9.63 0.38
CA LYS A 9 27.23 -9.85 0.17
C LYS A 9 26.49 -10.12 1.49
N ARG A 10 27.14 -10.77 2.46
CA ARG A 10 26.53 -11.06 3.76
C ARG A 10 26.44 -9.82 4.64
N ASP A 11 27.45 -8.95 4.56
CA ASP A 11 27.46 -7.67 5.25
C ASP A 11 26.41 -6.71 4.66
N GLU A 12 26.28 -6.67 3.33
CA GLU A 12 25.21 -5.93 2.64
C GLU A 12 23.82 -6.41 3.04
N LEU A 13 23.62 -7.73 3.16
CA LEU A 13 22.36 -8.29 3.66
C LEU A 13 22.09 -7.91 5.12
N ALA A 14 23.12 -7.89 5.98
CA ALA A 14 22.97 -7.46 7.37
C ALA A 14 22.52 -5.99 7.45
N VAL A 15 23.05 -5.13 6.58
CA VAL A 15 22.61 -3.73 6.47
C VAL A 15 21.17 -3.64 5.98
N ALA A 16 20.80 -4.38 4.92
CA ALA A 16 19.44 -4.37 4.38
C ALA A 16 18.40 -4.85 5.43
N VAL A 17 18.72 -5.89 6.19
CA VAL A 17 17.87 -6.38 7.28
C VAL A 17 17.71 -5.34 8.38
N GLY A 18 18.80 -4.67 8.78
CA GLY A 18 18.74 -3.61 9.79
C GLY A 18 17.91 -2.40 9.35
N VAL A 19 17.99 -2.01 8.07
CA VAL A 19 17.15 -0.94 7.50
C VAL A 19 15.68 -1.36 7.48
N TRP A 20 15.39 -2.58 7.02
CA TRP A 20 14.02 -3.09 6.96
C TRP A 20 13.38 -3.19 8.34
N GLN A 21 14.13 -3.66 9.34
CA GLN A 21 13.64 -3.76 10.72
C GLN A 21 13.29 -2.38 11.29
N ARG A 22 14.17 -1.39 11.10
CA ARG A 22 13.91 0.00 11.51
C ARG A 22 12.68 0.61 10.80
N MET A 23 12.51 0.32 9.51
CA MET A 23 11.31 0.77 8.77
C MET A 23 10.04 0.09 9.28
N SER A 24 10.11 -1.21 9.59
CA SER A 24 9.00 -1.96 10.16
C SER A 24 8.58 -1.41 11.53
N GLU A 25 9.55 -1.04 12.37
CA GLU A 25 9.29 -0.41 13.67
C GLU A 25 8.63 0.97 13.50
N GLN A 26 9.12 1.81 12.59
CA GLN A 26 8.50 3.10 12.27
C GLN A 26 7.06 2.95 11.78
N LEU A 27 6.79 1.97 10.90
CA LEU A 27 5.44 1.69 10.41
C LEU A 27 4.52 1.14 11.51
N ALA A 28 5.05 0.35 12.45
CA ALA A 28 4.28 -0.13 13.59
C ALA A 28 3.91 1.03 14.53
N ASP A 29 4.82 1.96 14.77
CA ASP A 29 4.59 3.16 15.58
C ASP A 29 3.60 4.13 14.91
N GLU A 30 3.70 4.32 13.59
CA GLU A 30 2.73 5.08 12.80
C GLU A 30 1.33 4.45 12.89
N ARG A 31 1.22 3.13 12.80
CA ARG A 31 -0.06 2.40 12.98
C ARG A 31 -0.60 2.48 14.39
N ALA A 32 0.26 2.48 15.40
CA ALA A 32 -0.15 2.64 16.79
C ALA A 32 -0.70 4.06 17.03
N THR A 33 -0.06 5.07 16.43
CA THR A 33 -0.45 6.48 16.51
C THR A 33 -1.74 6.79 15.74
N ALA A 34 -1.89 6.24 14.53
CA ALA A 34 -3.09 6.41 13.71
C ALA A 34 -4.28 5.53 14.16
N GLY A 35 -4.02 4.55 15.03
CA GLY A 35 -4.95 3.46 15.35
C GLY A 35 -4.99 2.37 14.26
N SER A 36 -5.32 1.13 14.64
CA SER A 36 -5.66 0.07 13.67
C SER A 36 -7.15 0.12 13.38
N PRO A 37 -7.59 0.56 12.20
CA PRO A 37 -9.00 0.68 11.94
C PRO A 37 -9.40 -0.65 11.28
N VAL A 38 -9.21 -1.77 12.00
CA VAL A 38 -9.80 -3.04 11.58
C VAL A 38 -11.30 -2.91 11.82
N VAL A 39 -12.07 -2.84 10.74
CA VAL A 39 -13.53 -2.76 10.76
C VAL A 39 -14.12 -4.09 10.34
N GLN A 40 -15.30 -4.40 10.85
CA GLN A 40 -16.06 -5.58 10.42
C GLN A 40 -16.92 -5.21 9.21
N VAL A 41 -16.71 -5.87 8.08
CA VAL A 41 -17.58 -5.81 6.89
C VAL A 41 -18.16 -7.20 6.66
N ALA A 42 -19.49 -7.34 6.76
CA ALA A 42 -20.18 -8.63 6.64
C ALA A 42 -19.55 -9.76 7.48
N GLY A 43 -19.14 -9.44 8.72
CA GLY A 43 -18.51 -10.40 9.64
C GLY A 43 -17.03 -10.68 9.40
N ARG A 44 -16.41 -10.09 8.37
CA ARG A 44 -14.98 -10.23 8.06
C ARG A 44 -14.21 -9.01 8.57
N ALA A 45 -13.10 -9.28 9.26
CA ALA A 45 -12.17 -8.25 9.69
C ALA A 45 -11.40 -7.73 8.49
N VAL A 46 -11.57 -6.45 8.17
CA VAL A 46 -10.85 -5.76 7.10
C VAL A 46 -10.12 -4.56 7.65
N TRP A 47 -8.90 -4.33 7.15
CA TRP A 47 -8.14 -3.13 7.48
C TRP A 47 -8.73 -1.95 6.72
N LEU A 48 -9.15 -0.91 7.44
CA LEU A 48 -9.45 0.37 6.83
C LEU A 48 -8.15 0.93 6.25
N VAL A 49 -8.23 1.31 4.99
CA VAL A 49 -7.18 2.08 4.34
C VAL A 49 -7.17 3.45 5.04
N PRO A 50 -6.05 3.88 5.63
CA PRO A 50 -5.93 5.24 6.18
C PRO A 50 -6.39 6.23 5.13
N ASP A 51 -7.12 7.27 5.54
CA ASP A 51 -7.64 8.30 4.64
C ASP A 51 -6.47 8.83 3.80
N ARG A 52 -6.41 8.39 2.53
CA ARG A 52 -5.47 8.94 1.56
C ARG A 52 -6.03 10.32 1.29
N ALA A 53 -5.27 11.35 1.69
CA ALA A 53 -5.63 12.76 1.63
C ALA A 53 -6.77 13.03 0.64
N SER A 54 -7.90 13.55 1.15
CA SER A 54 -9.11 13.88 0.40
C SER A 54 -8.77 14.20 -1.05
N GLY A 55 -9.19 13.29 -1.94
CA GLY A 55 -8.57 13.02 -3.23
C GLY A 55 -7.90 14.21 -3.92
N VAL A 56 -6.72 13.95 -4.51
CA VAL A 56 -6.18 14.79 -5.58
C VAL A 56 -7.32 15.18 -6.50
N ASP A 57 -7.51 16.48 -6.69
CA ASP A 57 -8.49 17.01 -7.64
C ASP A 57 -8.29 16.26 -8.97
N GLU A 58 -9.34 15.61 -9.47
CA GLU A 58 -9.28 14.82 -10.71
C GLU A 58 -8.78 15.71 -11.87
N SER A 59 -8.99 17.03 -11.79
CA SER A 59 -8.48 18.01 -12.74
C SER A 59 -6.95 18.15 -12.75
N ALA A 60 -6.28 17.82 -11.64
CA ALA A 60 -4.83 17.86 -11.50
C ALA A 60 -4.13 16.65 -12.15
N LEU A 61 -4.89 15.62 -12.53
CA LEU A 61 -4.36 14.46 -13.24
C LEU A 61 -4.13 14.78 -14.73
N PRO A 62 -3.13 14.17 -15.39
CA PRO A 62 -3.01 14.26 -16.84
C PRO A 62 -4.27 13.76 -17.56
N ALA A 63 -4.56 14.33 -18.74
CA ALA A 63 -5.81 14.08 -19.46
C ALA A 63 -6.11 12.59 -19.75
N ASP A 64 -5.07 11.77 -19.96
CA ASP A 64 -5.25 10.33 -20.17
C ASP A 64 -5.81 9.63 -18.91
N TYR A 65 -5.35 10.02 -17.73
CA TYR A 65 -5.85 9.48 -16.47
C TYR A 65 -7.29 9.92 -16.20
N GLN A 66 -7.64 11.17 -16.52
CA GLN A 66 -9.02 11.65 -16.44
C GLN A 66 -9.96 10.86 -17.35
N ARG A 67 -9.53 10.55 -18.59
CA ARG A 67 -10.30 9.71 -19.52
C ARG A 67 -10.53 8.30 -19.00
N ILE A 68 -9.52 7.68 -18.41
CA ILE A 68 -9.64 6.34 -17.82
C ILE A 68 -10.63 6.36 -16.65
N LEU A 69 -10.51 7.33 -15.73
CA LEU A 69 -11.42 7.44 -14.58
C LEU A 69 -12.87 7.69 -15.03
N SER A 70 -13.07 8.53 -16.04
CA SER A 70 -14.39 8.76 -16.63
C SER A 70 -14.98 7.47 -17.21
N ALA A 71 -14.19 6.68 -17.93
CA ALA A 71 -14.63 5.40 -18.47
C ALA A 71 -15.01 4.39 -17.36
N VAL A 72 -14.21 4.31 -16.29
CA VAL A 72 -14.48 3.44 -15.14
C VAL A 72 -15.77 3.84 -14.42
N ARG A 73 -16.01 5.14 -14.24
CA ARG A 73 -17.24 5.66 -13.61
C ARG A 73 -18.47 5.44 -14.49
N GLN A 74 -18.33 5.65 -15.80
CA GLN A 74 -19.40 5.36 -16.78
C GLN A 74 -19.70 3.88 -16.87
N ALA A 75 -18.69 3.02 -16.70
CA ALA A 75 -18.87 1.58 -16.66
C ALA A 75 -19.76 1.14 -15.49
N GLY A 76 -19.82 1.95 -14.41
CA GLY A 76 -20.97 2.16 -13.50
C GLY A 76 -21.64 0.95 -12.84
N GLY A 77 -21.20 -0.25 -13.15
CA GLY A 77 -21.71 -1.48 -12.59
C GLY A 77 -21.18 -1.64 -11.17
N PRO A 78 -21.93 -2.33 -10.29
CA PRO A 78 -21.35 -2.88 -9.08
C PRO A 78 -20.04 -3.57 -9.47
N VAL A 79 -18.93 -3.23 -8.79
CA VAL A 79 -17.79 -4.14 -8.81
C VAL A 79 -18.34 -5.40 -8.15
N GLU A 80 -18.60 -6.43 -8.96
CA GLU A 80 -18.97 -7.76 -8.50
C GLU A 80 -17.79 -8.28 -7.68
N CYS A 81 -17.74 -7.85 -6.42
CA CYS A 81 -17.02 -8.54 -5.39
C CYS A 81 -17.75 -9.86 -5.24
N HIS A 82 -17.28 -10.89 -5.93
CA HIS A 82 -17.62 -12.26 -5.58
C HIS A 82 -17.07 -12.50 -4.17
N ALA A 83 -17.82 -12.06 -3.16
CA ALA A 83 -17.70 -12.61 -1.84
C ALA A 83 -18.04 -14.09 -1.99
N CYS A 84 -17.03 -14.94 -1.84
CA CYS A 84 -17.25 -16.37 -1.67
C CYS A 84 -18.29 -16.56 -0.57
N SER A 85 -19.29 -17.38 -0.90
CA SER A 85 -20.27 -18.02 -0.01
C SER A 85 -19.68 -18.46 1.32
#